data_AF-A0A4R5CYX5-F1
#
_entry.id   AF-A0A4R5CYX5-F1
#
_cell.length_a   1.000
_cell.length_b   1.000
_cell.length_c   1.000
_cell.angle_alpha   90.00
_cell.angle_beta   90.00
_cell.angle_gamma   90.00
#
_symmetry.space_group_name_H-M   'P 1'
#
loop_
_entity.id
_entity.type
_entity.pdbx_description
1 polymer ?
#
loop_
_entity_poly.entity_id
_entity_poly.type
_entity_poly.pdbx_seq_one_letter_code
_entity_poly.pdbx_strand_id
1 'polypeptide(L)'
;MTSLKESLGKVTIIDFWASWCGPCRQENPNVVAIYKEFHSKGLNIIGVSLDKDAKAWKEAIAKDKLTWTQVSNLKFWDEPIAAQYKVESIPATFILDASGHVVAKDLRGDALRAKIVELLAK
;
A
#
# COMPACT_ATOMS: atom_id res chain seq x y z
N MET A 1 11.10 3.57 -15.73
CA MET A 1 10.03 4.34 -15.08
C MET A 1 8.87 3.39 -14.93
N THR A 2 8.45 3.11 -13.70
CA THR A 2 7.28 2.25 -13.47
C THR A 2 6.07 3.15 -13.35
N SER A 3 5.18 3.15 -14.34
CA SER A 3 3.93 3.90 -14.26
C SER A 3 2.88 3.13 -13.45
N LEU A 4 1.93 3.83 -12.82
CA LEU A 4 0.84 3.19 -12.06
C LEU A 4 0.11 2.15 -12.92
N LYS A 5 -0.18 2.48 -14.20
CA LYS A 5 -0.89 1.60 -15.13
C LYS A 5 -0.15 0.28 -15.39
N GLU A 6 1.17 0.28 -15.45
CA GLU A 6 1.97 -0.94 -15.62
C GLU A 6 2.02 -1.80 -14.34
N SER A 7 1.66 -1.22 -13.21
CA SER A 7 1.64 -1.89 -11.89
C SER A 7 0.23 -2.27 -11.44
N LEU A 8 -0.80 -2.12 -12.27
CA LEU A 8 -2.16 -2.53 -11.88
C LEU A 8 -2.30 -4.06 -11.96
N GLY A 9 -2.77 -4.65 -10.86
CA GLY A 9 -3.34 -6.00 -10.84
C GLY A 9 -4.84 -5.99 -11.16
N LYS A 10 -5.51 -7.13 -10.96
CA LYS A 10 -6.98 -7.18 -10.95
C LYS A 10 -7.56 -6.30 -9.85
N VAL A 11 -6.87 -6.30 -8.71
CA VAL A 11 -7.10 -5.42 -7.57
C VAL A 11 -5.76 -4.88 -7.14
N THR A 12 -5.65 -3.57 -6.91
CA THR A 12 -4.39 -2.95 -6.47
C THR A 12 -4.61 -2.17 -5.19
N ILE A 13 -3.80 -2.40 -4.16
CA ILE A 13 -3.80 -1.58 -2.95
C ILE A 13 -2.67 -0.56 -3.07
N ILE A 14 -2.99 0.72 -2.91
CA ILE A 14 -2.01 1.79 -2.65
C ILE A 14 -1.98 2.01 -1.14
N ASP A 15 -0.86 1.70 -0.51
CA ASP A 15 -0.66 1.78 0.93
C ASP A 15 0.29 2.93 1.29
N PHE A 16 -0.26 3.97 1.91
CA PHE A 16 0.49 5.12 2.40
C PHE A 16 0.91 4.88 3.84
N TRP A 17 2.22 4.84 4.06
CA TRP A 17 2.82 4.47 5.34
C TRP A 17 4.13 5.21 5.58
N ALA A 18 4.75 4.98 6.74
CA ALA A 18 6.12 5.44 7.01
C ALA A 18 6.78 4.58 8.10
N SER A 19 8.12 4.57 8.13
CA SER A 19 8.88 3.80 9.12
C SER A 19 8.59 4.20 10.57
N TRP A 20 8.28 5.48 10.79
CA TRP A 20 7.95 6.11 12.07
C TRP A 20 6.47 6.01 12.46
N CYS A 21 5.61 5.50 11.57
CA CYS A 21 4.18 5.37 11.83
C CYS A 21 3.89 4.05 12.57
N GLY A 22 3.80 4.10 13.90
CA GLY A 22 3.51 2.92 14.74
C GLY A 22 2.32 2.09 14.27
N PRO A 23 1.12 2.67 14.05
CA PRO A 23 -0.04 1.93 13.58
C PRO A 23 0.15 1.30 12.20
N CYS A 24 0.90 1.93 11.29
CA CYS A 24 1.23 1.35 9.98
C CYS A 24 2.02 0.05 10.15
N ARG A 25 3.06 0.10 11.00
CA ARG A 25 3.93 -1.05 11.29
C ARG A 25 3.17 -2.21 11.95
N GLN A 26 2.12 -1.91 12.73
CA GLN A 26 1.25 -2.91 13.34
C GLN A 26 0.32 -3.60 12.32
N GLU A 27 -0.06 -2.90 11.25
CA GLU A 27 -0.90 -3.44 10.16
C GLU A 27 -0.08 -4.24 9.12
N ASN A 28 1.20 -3.95 8.97
CA ASN A 28 2.08 -4.61 7.99
C ASN A 28 2.03 -6.15 8.01
N PRO A 29 2.01 -6.86 9.16
CA PRO A 29 1.84 -8.31 9.20
C PRO A 29 0.55 -8.79 8.51
N ASN A 30 -0.56 -8.06 8.65
CA ASN A 30 -1.81 -8.37 7.97
C ASN A 30 -1.69 -8.16 6.45
N VAL A 31 -1.09 -7.04 6.03
CA VAL A 31 -0.86 -6.73 4.61
C VAL A 31 0.04 -7.78 3.95
N VAL A 32 1.10 -8.21 4.63
CA VAL A 32 1.99 -9.30 4.18
C VAL A 32 1.24 -10.61 4.03
N ALA A 33 0.37 -10.96 4.98
CA ALA A 33 -0.44 -12.18 4.89
C ALA A 33 -1.40 -12.14 3.69
N ILE A 34 -2.10 -11.01 3.49
CA ILE A 34 -2.99 -10.79 2.35
C ILE A 34 -2.21 -10.87 1.03
N TYR A 35 -1.05 -10.21 0.93
CA TYR A 35 -0.23 -10.24 -0.28
C TYR A 35 0.21 -11.66 -0.62
N LYS A 36 0.74 -12.40 0.36
CA LYS A 36 1.18 -13.80 0.16
C LYS A 36 0.05 -14.70 -0.34
N GLU A 37 -1.18 -14.49 0.14
CA GLU A 37 -2.33 -15.33 -0.21
C GLU A 37 -2.97 -14.96 -1.56
N PHE A 38 -3.01 -13.68 -1.89
CA PHE A 38 -3.81 -13.18 -3.01
C PHE A 38 -2.98 -12.62 -4.18
N HIS A 39 -1.66 -12.47 -4.04
CA HIS A 39 -0.83 -11.91 -5.12
C HIS A 39 -0.92 -12.72 -6.41
N SER A 40 -0.76 -14.04 -6.33
CA SER A 40 -0.91 -14.94 -7.49
C SER A 40 -2.35 -14.99 -8.04
N LYS A 41 -3.34 -14.51 -7.28
CA LYS A 41 -4.75 -14.45 -7.69
C LYS A 41 -5.09 -13.10 -8.35
N GLY A 42 -4.12 -12.19 -8.48
CA GLY A 42 -4.29 -10.90 -9.15
C GLY A 42 -4.30 -9.69 -8.23
N LEU A 43 -4.01 -9.85 -6.93
CA LEU A 43 -3.75 -8.72 -6.04
C LEU A 43 -2.36 -8.13 -6.34
N ASN A 44 -2.28 -6.82 -6.47
CA ASN A 44 -1.02 -6.09 -6.35
C ASN A 44 -1.06 -5.09 -5.19
N ILE A 45 0.11 -4.74 -4.67
CA ILE A 45 0.25 -3.70 -3.64
C ILE A 45 1.40 -2.77 -4.05
N ILE A 46 1.19 -1.47 -3.86
CA ILE A 46 2.20 -0.44 -4.03
C ILE A 46 2.27 0.34 -2.72
N GLY A 47 3.42 0.27 -2.05
CA GLY A 47 3.67 1.05 -0.85
C GLY A 47 4.23 2.43 -1.22
N VAL A 48 3.63 3.48 -0.70
CA VAL A 48 4.11 4.86 -0.81
C VAL A 48 4.55 5.32 0.58
N SER A 49 5.86 5.50 0.76
CA SER A 49 6.43 5.91 2.03
C SER A 49 6.56 7.44 2.15
N LEU A 50 6.10 7.96 3.29
CA LEU A 50 6.26 9.34 3.75
C LEU A 50 7.49 9.47 4.69
N ASP A 51 8.52 8.66 4.52
CA ASP A 51 9.78 8.85 5.23
C ASP A 51 10.54 10.10 4.74
N LYS A 52 11.52 10.57 5.54
CA LYS A 52 12.57 11.52 5.10
C LYS A 52 13.94 10.86 5.04
N ASP A 53 14.12 9.76 5.77
CA ASP A 53 15.37 9.04 5.89
C ASP A 53 15.29 7.73 5.08
N ALA A 54 16.12 7.65 4.03
CA ALA A 54 16.16 6.49 3.14
C ALA A 54 16.61 5.20 3.84
N LYS A 55 17.47 5.31 4.86
CA LYS A 55 17.99 4.16 5.61
C LYS A 55 16.89 3.62 6.52
N ALA A 56 16.23 4.47 7.30
CA ALA A 56 15.11 4.08 8.16
C ALA A 56 13.98 3.42 7.35
N TRP A 57 13.66 3.99 6.19
CA TRP A 57 12.68 3.42 5.25
C TRP A 57 13.08 2.01 4.78
N LYS A 58 14.31 1.83 4.28
CA LYS A 58 14.80 0.53 3.80
C LYS A 58 14.90 -0.51 4.91
N GLU A 59 15.35 -0.11 6.10
CA GLU A 59 15.40 -0.99 7.27
C GLU A 59 14.00 -1.43 7.69
N ALA A 60 13.02 -0.53 7.64
CA ALA A 60 11.63 -0.86 7.93
C ALA A 60 11.05 -1.85 6.92
N ILE A 61 11.29 -1.64 5.62
CA ILE A 61 10.89 -2.59 4.56
C ILE A 61 11.45 -3.98 4.83
N ALA A 62 12.75 -4.07 5.12
CA ALA A 62 13.41 -5.34 5.37
C ALA A 62 12.89 -6.03 6.64
N LYS A 63 12.73 -5.27 7.72
CA LYS A 63 12.24 -5.78 9.02
C LYS A 63 10.81 -6.31 8.92
N ASP A 64 9.95 -5.62 8.18
CA ASP A 64 8.54 -5.97 8.07
C ASP A 64 8.25 -6.91 6.89
N LYS A 65 9.27 -7.22 6.09
CA LYS A 65 9.17 -8.13 4.94
C LYS A 65 8.17 -7.63 3.90
N LEU A 66 8.21 -6.32 3.60
CA LEU A 66 7.36 -5.72 2.57
C LEU A 66 7.97 -6.03 1.20
N THR A 67 7.50 -7.10 0.56
CA THR A 67 8.12 -7.65 -0.67
C THR A 67 7.57 -7.07 -1.96
N TRP A 68 6.49 -6.29 -1.89
CA TRP A 68 5.91 -5.60 -3.04
C TRP A 68 6.66 -4.30 -3.36
N THR A 69 6.29 -3.64 -4.46
CA THR A 69 6.93 -2.39 -4.87
C THR A 69 6.74 -1.29 -3.83
N GLN A 70 7.85 -0.68 -3.44
CA GLN A 70 7.91 0.42 -2.48
C GLN A 70 8.50 1.64 -3.16
N VAL A 71 7.83 2.78 -3.05
CA VAL A 71 8.28 4.07 -3.60
C VAL A 71 8.28 5.14 -2.53
N SER A 72 9.20 6.09 -2.63
CA SER A 72 9.22 7.29 -1.78
C SER A 72 10.01 8.39 -2.46
N ASN A 73 9.52 9.62 -2.33
CA ASN A 73 10.29 10.82 -2.69
C ASN A 73 11.09 11.39 -1.50
N LEU A 74 11.02 10.74 -0.33
CA LEU A 74 11.65 11.18 0.92
C LEU A 74 11.25 12.59 1.39
N LYS A 75 10.00 12.97 1.09
CA LYS A 75 9.46 14.33 1.30
C LYS A 75 8.44 14.43 2.43
N PHE A 76 8.23 13.37 3.22
CA PHE A 76 7.26 13.40 4.32
C PHE A 76 5.85 13.76 3.84
N TRP A 77 5.16 14.70 4.48
CA TRP A 77 3.84 15.16 4.02
C TRP A 77 3.86 15.90 2.68
N ASP A 78 5.02 16.36 2.20
CA ASP A 78 5.18 16.94 0.85
C ASP A 78 5.39 15.86 -0.24
N GLU A 79 5.07 14.60 0.07
CA GLU A 79 5.16 13.49 -0.89
C GLU A 79 4.09 13.69 -2.00
N PRO A 80 4.52 13.83 -3.27
CA PRO A 80 3.63 14.23 -4.35
C PRO A 80 2.52 13.23 -4.65
N ILE A 81 2.73 11.93 -4.44
CA ILE A 81 1.68 10.91 -4.65
C ILE A 81 0.64 11.01 -3.52
N ALA A 82 1.07 11.15 -2.27
CA ALA A 82 0.21 11.36 -1.11
C ALA A 82 -0.66 12.62 -1.29
N ALA A 83 -0.08 13.70 -1.80
CA ALA A 83 -0.82 14.92 -2.13
C ALA A 83 -1.87 14.71 -3.23
N GLN A 84 -1.55 13.95 -4.29
CA GLN A 84 -2.52 13.61 -5.35
C GLN A 84 -3.72 12.81 -4.81
N TYR A 85 -3.47 11.91 -3.87
CA TYR A 85 -4.51 11.12 -3.20
C TYR A 85 -5.16 11.85 -2.01
N LYS A 86 -4.77 13.10 -1.73
CA LYS A 86 -5.24 13.92 -0.61
C LYS A 86 -5.10 13.22 0.73
N VAL A 87 -3.95 12.59 0.95
CA VAL A 87 -3.62 11.88 2.19
C VAL A 87 -3.22 12.88 3.26
N GLU A 88 -4.07 13.04 4.27
CA GLU A 88 -3.84 13.95 5.41
C GLU A 88 -3.43 13.22 6.69
N SER A 89 -3.53 11.88 6.71
CA SER A 89 -3.13 11.05 7.83
C SER A 89 -2.65 9.69 7.34
N ILE A 90 -1.75 9.05 8.10
CA ILE A 90 -1.31 7.68 7.85
C ILE A 90 -1.54 6.82 9.11
N PRO A 91 -1.83 5.52 8.94
CA PRO A 91 -1.85 4.79 7.68
C PRO A 91 -3.05 5.18 6.79
N ALA A 92 -2.95 5.03 5.47
CA ALA A 92 -4.07 5.26 4.56
C ALA A 92 -3.99 4.27 3.40
N THR A 93 -5.12 3.64 3.06
CA THR A 93 -5.18 2.62 2.01
C THR A 93 -6.19 3.04 0.94
N PHE A 94 -5.85 2.83 -0.32
CA PHE A 94 -6.76 3.00 -1.45
C PHE A 94 -6.77 1.71 -2.26
N ILE A 95 -7.95 1.19 -2.54
CA ILE A 95 -8.13 -0.05 -3.28
C ILE A 95 -8.65 0.32 -4.66
N LEU A 96 -7.90 -0.07 -5.68
CA LEU A 96 -8.18 0.17 -7.08
C LEU A 96 -8.69 -1.10 -7.75
N ASP A 97 -9.62 -0.94 -8.68
CA ASP A 97 -9.96 -2.00 -9.66
C ASP A 97 -8.91 -2.12 -10.77
N ALA A 98 -9.10 -3.07 -11.68
CA ALA A 98 -8.21 -3.29 -12.82
C ALA A 98 -8.12 -2.10 -13.80
N SER A 99 -9.08 -1.18 -13.75
CA SER A 99 -9.09 0.05 -14.56
C SER A 99 -8.40 1.23 -13.84
N GLY A 100 -8.01 1.04 -12.57
CA GLY A 100 -7.38 2.06 -11.75
C GLY A 100 -8.38 2.97 -11.01
N HIS A 101 -9.66 2.64 -10.95
CA HIS A 101 -10.64 3.42 -10.17
C HIS A 101 -10.61 3.03 -8.70
N VAL A 102 -10.68 4.02 -7.81
CA VAL A 102 -10.80 3.79 -6.36
C VAL A 102 -12.18 3.22 -6.06
N VAL A 103 -12.21 1.98 -5.58
CA VAL A 103 -13.44 1.26 -5.20
C VAL A 103 -13.63 1.13 -3.69
N ALA A 104 -12.58 1.35 -2.90
CA ALA A 104 -12.63 1.43 -1.44
C ALA A 104 -11.39 2.16 -0.89
N LYS A 105 -11.48 2.63 0.35
CA LYS A 105 -10.38 3.30 1.05
C LYS A 105 -10.43 3.08 2.56
N ASP A 106 -9.32 3.34 3.24
CA ASP A 106 -9.18 3.35 4.70
C ASP A 106 -9.58 2.04 5.40
N LEU A 107 -9.42 0.91 4.69
CA LEU A 107 -9.67 -0.43 5.22
C LEU A 107 -8.40 -1.03 5.83
N ARG A 108 -8.58 -1.81 6.90
CA ARG A 108 -7.53 -2.53 7.65
C ARG A 108 -8.05 -3.86 8.18
N GLY A 109 -7.14 -4.69 8.69
CA GLY A 109 -7.47 -5.94 9.35
C GLY A 109 -8.40 -6.82 8.51
N ASP A 110 -9.42 -7.36 9.14
CA ASP A 110 -10.40 -8.24 8.50
C ASP A 110 -11.25 -7.52 7.45
N ALA A 111 -11.52 -6.22 7.61
CA ALA A 111 -12.29 -5.45 6.64
C ALA A 111 -11.53 -5.30 5.32
N LEU A 112 -10.22 -5.07 5.38
CA LEU A 112 -9.36 -5.05 4.19
C LEU A 112 -9.39 -6.42 3.50
N ARG A 113 -9.15 -7.49 4.26
CA ARG A 113 -9.15 -8.86 3.73
C ARG A 113 -10.48 -9.21 3.05
N ALA A 114 -11.60 -8.95 3.72
CA ALA A 114 -12.94 -9.21 3.19
C ALA A 114 -13.17 -8.50 1.86
N LYS A 115 -12.75 -7.22 1.76
CA LYS A 115 -12.90 -6.46 0.52
C LYS A 115 -12.06 -7.02 -0.62
N ILE A 116 -10.82 -7.45 -0.35
CA ILE A 116 -9.97 -8.09 -1.37
C ILE A 116 -10.58 -9.39 -1.86
N VAL A 117 -11.14 -10.22 -0.97
CA VAL A 117 -11.84 -11.45 -1.35
C VAL A 117 -13.06 -11.14 -2.22
N GLU A 118 -13.88 -10.17 -1.83
CA GLU A 118 -15.06 -9.74 -2.60
C GLU A 118 -14.67 -9.29 -4.02
N LEU A 119 -13.62 -8.49 -4.14
CA LEU A 119 -13.20 -7.93 -5.42
C LEU A 119 -12.53 -8.96 -6.35
N LEU A 120 -11.78 -9.92 -5.80
CA LEU A 120 -11.12 -10.97 -6.59
C LEU A 120 -12.06 -12.12 -7.01
N ALA A 121 -13.24 -12.22 -6.41
CA ALA A 121 -14.26 -13.20 -6.77
C ALA A 121 -15.08 -12.81 -8.02
N LYS A 122 -14.94 -11.58 -8.50
CA LYS A 122 -15.57 -11.06 -9.72
C LYS A 122 -14.72 -11.37 -10.95
#